data_AF-A0A1A8C5W9-F1
#
_entry.id   AF-A0A1A8C5W9-F1
#
_cell.length_a   1.000
_cell.length_b   1.000
_cell.length_c   1.000
_cell.angle_alpha   90.00
_cell.angle_beta   90.00
_cell.angle_gamma   90.00
#
_symmetry.space_group_name_H-M   'P 1'
#
loop_
_entity.id
_entity.type
_entity.pdbx_description
1 polymer ?
#
loop_
_entity_poly.entity_id
_entity_poly.type
_entity_poly.pdbx_seq_one_letter_code
_entity_poly.pdbx_strand_id
1 'polypeptide(L)'
;RGDEYDDDARKAYSSLNTVTLLKTVKPEYENFSVEMRKSMERVGLYDCSDCGNVNMFLEGFHDAMLLYAIALHEALKNGYNKKNGTEITSHMWNRTFEGIAGQVSIDVNGDRNGDFSLMAMTNVEAGSYEVVANYFG
;
A
#
# COMPACT_ATOMS: atom_id res chain seq x y z
N ARG A 1 -8.84 -18.65 17.77
CA ARG A 1 -7.72 -19.45 17.20
C ARG A 1 -7.17 -20.33 18.29
N GLY A 2 -7.41 -21.63 18.18
CA GLY A 2 -7.22 -22.64 19.22
C GLY A 2 -8.45 -22.86 20.10
N ASP A 3 -9.64 -22.40 19.69
CA ASP A 3 -10.90 -22.59 20.44
C ASP A 3 -11.86 -23.54 19.68
N GLU A 4 -12.97 -23.90 20.34
CA GLU A 4 -13.95 -24.85 19.81
C GLU A 4 -14.69 -24.38 18.56
N TYR A 5 -14.65 -23.08 18.24
CA TYR A 5 -15.37 -22.47 17.12
C TYR A 5 -14.53 -22.33 15.86
N ASP A 6 -13.23 -22.65 15.90
CA ASP A 6 -12.32 -22.50 14.77
C ASP A 6 -12.81 -23.25 13.51
N ASP A 7 -13.38 -24.46 13.68
CA ASP A 7 -13.91 -25.26 12.57
C ASP A 7 -15.17 -24.65 11.95
N ASP A 8 -16.04 -24.07 12.78
CA ASP A 8 -17.26 -23.40 12.32
C ASP A 8 -16.92 -22.07 11.64
N ALA A 9 -15.95 -21.33 12.18
CA ALA A 9 -15.41 -20.12 11.57
C ALA A 9 -14.80 -20.43 10.19
N ARG A 10 -13.99 -21.50 10.06
CA ARG A 10 -13.42 -21.92 8.77
C ARG A 10 -14.51 -22.18 7.74
N LYS A 11 -15.57 -22.91 8.11
CA LYS A 11 -16.69 -23.18 7.21
C LYS A 11 -17.45 -21.91 6.83
N ALA A 12 -17.74 -21.04 7.79
CA ALA A 12 -18.41 -19.77 7.52
C ALA A 12 -17.59 -18.88 6.56
N TYR A 13 -16.28 -18.84 6.75
CA TYR A 13 -15.37 -18.02 5.94
C TYR A 13 -15.26 -18.53 4.50
N SER A 14 -15.62 -19.78 4.19
CA SER A 14 -15.70 -20.25 2.80
C SER A 14 -16.63 -19.41 1.89
N SER A 15 -17.57 -18.66 2.48
CA SER A 15 -18.47 -17.74 1.78
C SER A 15 -18.04 -16.27 1.89
N LEU A 16 -16.99 -15.96 2.65
CA LEU A 16 -16.46 -14.62 2.81
C LEU A 16 -15.40 -14.33 1.74
N ASN A 17 -15.66 -13.31 0.93
CA ASN A 17 -14.67 -12.71 0.06
C ASN A 17 -14.15 -11.40 0.67
N THR A 18 -12.84 -11.19 0.61
CA THR A 18 -12.17 -10.01 1.18
C THR A 18 -11.61 -9.15 0.07
N VAL A 19 -11.98 -7.87 0.07
CA VAL A 19 -11.34 -6.87 -0.80
C VAL A 19 -10.18 -6.25 -0.05
N THR A 20 -8.98 -6.30 -0.64
CA THR A 20 -7.76 -5.69 -0.11
C THR A 20 -7.15 -4.79 -1.18
N LEU A 21 -6.28 -3.87 -0.77
CA LEU A 21 -5.42 -3.17 -1.72
C LEU A 21 -4.49 -4.16 -2.42
N LEU A 22 -4.27 -3.94 -3.72
CA LEU A 22 -3.27 -4.65 -4.50
C LEU A 22 -1.89 -4.31 -3.92
N LYS A 23 -1.25 -5.30 -3.29
CA LYS A 23 0.15 -5.20 -2.88
C LYS A 23 0.99 -6.02 -3.83
N THR A 24 1.97 -5.40 -4.49
CA THR A 24 2.96 -6.19 -5.23
C THR A 24 4.01 -6.71 -4.25
N VAL A 25 4.31 -8.00 -4.34
CA VAL A 25 5.35 -8.64 -3.53
C VAL A 25 6.69 -8.31 -4.18
N LYS A 26 7.29 -7.20 -3.73
CA LYS A 26 8.60 -6.72 -4.19
C LYS A 26 9.64 -6.85 -3.06
N PRO A 27 10.88 -7.28 -3.35
CA PRO A 27 11.95 -7.31 -2.36
C PRO A 27 12.17 -5.95 -1.67
N GLU A 28 11.98 -4.86 -2.41
CA GLU A 28 12.10 -3.49 -1.89
C GLU A 28 11.04 -3.19 -0.82
N TYR A 29 9.81 -3.66 -1.01
CA TYR A 29 8.73 -3.52 -0.04
C TYR A 29 9.01 -4.32 1.25
N GLU A 30 9.59 -5.51 1.11
CA GLU A 30 10.00 -6.32 2.27
C GLU A 30 11.08 -5.60 3.09
N ASN A 31 12.10 -5.05 2.42
CA ASN A 31 13.14 -4.29 3.10
C ASN A 31 12.57 -3.04 3.79
N PHE A 32 11.73 -2.27 3.09
CA PHE A 32 11.01 -1.13 3.67
C PHE A 32 10.21 -1.53 4.92
N SER A 33 9.52 -2.67 4.88
CA SER A 33 8.74 -3.17 6.02
C SER A 33 9.62 -3.50 7.22
N VAL A 34 10.79 -4.09 6.98
CA VAL A 34 11.77 -4.39 8.04
C VAL A 34 12.35 -3.10 8.63
N GLU A 35 12.69 -2.12 7.80
CA GLU A 35 13.24 -0.83 8.24
C GLU A 35 12.23 -0.03 9.07
N MET A 36 10.97 0.02 8.63
CA MET A 36 9.90 0.69 9.37
C MET A 36 9.68 0.07 10.74
N ARG A 37 9.63 -1.26 10.83
CA ARG A 37 9.53 -1.97 12.11
C ARG A 37 10.68 -1.61 13.06
N LYS A 38 11.93 -1.69 12.58
CA LYS A 38 13.12 -1.33 13.37
C LYS A 38 13.09 0.13 13.84
N SER A 39 12.58 1.03 13.00
CA SER A 39 12.44 2.45 13.34
C SER A 39 11.42 2.65 14.47
N MET A 40 10.24 2.02 14.35
CA MET A 40 9.16 2.10 15.35
C MET A 40 9.58 1.51 16.71
N GLU A 41 10.30 0.38 16.70
CA GLU A 41 10.89 -0.23 17.89
C GLU A 41 11.85 0.74 18.61
N ARG A 42 12.74 1.39 17.85
CA ARG A 42 13.73 2.31 18.41
C ARG A 42 13.11 3.53 19.10
N VAL A 43 12.00 4.04 18.57
CA VAL A 43 11.30 5.21 19.14
C VAL A 43 10.27 4.84 20.21
N GLY A 44 10.15 3.56 20.57
CA GLY A 44 9.22 3.10 21.61
C GLY A 44 7.75 3.19 21.21
N LEU A 45 7.44 3.24 19.91
CA LEU A 45 6.06 3.25 19.39
C LEU A 45 5.53 1.83 19.10
N TYR A 46 6.29 0.81 19.48
CA TYR A 46 5.98 -0.59 19.22
C TYR A 46 5.35 -1.25 20.45
N ASP A 47 4.10 -0.88 20.75
CA ASP A 47 3.30 -1.49 21.84
C ASP A 47 2.21 -2.44 21.30
N CYS A 48 2.47 -3.11 20.19
CA CYS A 48 1.44 -3.86 19.48
C CYS A 48 2.02 -5.10 18.81
N SER A 49 1.77 -6.26 19.43
CA SER A 49 2.17 -7.58 18.94
C SER A 49 1.58 -7.96 17.57
N ASP A 50 0.48 -7.32 17.15
CA ASP A 50 -0.23 -7.56 15.87
C ASP A 50 0.05 -6.51 14.79
N CYS A 51 0.92 -5.52 15.06
CA CYS A 51 1.25 -4.45 14.12
C CYS A 51 2.33 -4.85 13.10
N GLY A 52 2.52 -6.17 12.90
CA GLY A 52 3.58 -6.73 12.05
C GLY A 52 3.51 -6.34 10.57
N ASN A 53 2.43 -5.69 10.12
CA ASN A 53 2.26 -5.28 8.73
C ASN A 53 2.29 -3.75 8.60
N VAL A 54 3.24 -3.26 7.80
CA VAL A 54 3.18 -1.92 7.22
C VAL A 54 1.82 -1.74 6.56
N ASN A 55 1.03 -0.80 7.11
CA ASN A 55 -0.29 -0.49 6.58
C ASN A 55 -0.18 0.43 5.35
N MET A 56 -1.28 0.57 4.62
CA MET A 56 -1.36 1.38 3.40
C MET A 56 -0.96 2.85 3.60
N PHE A 57 -1.10 3.38 4.81
CA PHE A 57 -0.79 4.78 5.10
C PHE A 57 0.72 5.01 5.11
N LEU A 58 1.49 4.07 5.68
CA LEU A 58 2.95 4.15 5.69
C LEU A 58 3.53 4.06 4.28
N GLU A 59 3.01 3.15 3.45
CA GLU A 59 3.31 3.07 2.02
C GLU A 59 2.95 4.40 1.32
N GLY A 60 1.72 4.88 1.51
CA GLY A 60 1.25 6.11 0.88
C GLY A 60 2.09 7.34 1.22
N PHE A 61 2.54 7.49 2.46
CA PHE A 61 3.42 8.61 2.85
C PHE A 61 4.83 8.50 2.28
N HIS A 62 5.37 7.28 2.19
CA HIS A 62 6.64 7.04 1.51
C HIS A 62 6.55 7.49 0.04
N ASP A 63 5.51 7.03 -0.65
CA ASP A 63 5.32 7.31 -2.07
C ASP A 63 4.95 8.78 -2.32
N ALA A 64 4.28 9.44 -1.39
CA ALA A 64 4.02 10.88 -1.45
C ALA A 64 5.32 11.71 -1.44
N MET A 65 6.32 11.30 -0.67
CA MET A 65 7.63 11.96 -0.65
C MET A 65 8.39 11.76 -1.97
N LEU A 66 8.32 10.56 -2.57
CA LEU A 66 8.85 10.29 -3.90
C LEU A 66 8.16 11.15 -4.97
N LEU A 67 6.83 11.17 -4.96
CA LEU A 67 6.03 12.00 -5.86
C LEU A 67 6.41 13.48 -5.76
N TYR A 68 6.52 14.00 -4.53
CA TYR A 68 6.99 15.37 -4.29
C TYR A 68 8.40 15.62 -4.82
N ALA A 69 9.34 14.71 -4.58
CA ALA A 69 10.72 14.87 -5.04
C ALA A 69 10.80 14.93 -6.57
N ILE A 70 10.03 14.09 -7.27
CA ILE A 70 9.98 14.11 -8.73
C ILE A 70 9.35 15.42 -9.23
N ALA A 71 8.20 15.80 -8.70
CA ALA A 71 7.51 17.02 -9.11
C ALA A 71 8.35 18.29 -8.83
N LEU A 72 9.04 18.34 -7.69
CA LEU A 72 9.95 19.43 -7.36
C LEU A 72 11.14 19.48 -8.33
N HIS A 73 11.70 18.32 -8.69
CA HIS A 73 12.80 18.26 -9.65
C HIS A 73 12.40 18.84 -11.02
N GLU A 74 11.21 18.51 -11.52
CA GLU A 74 10.67 19.05 -12.76
C GLU A 74 10.41 20.56 -12.66
N ALA A 75 9.80 21.02 -11.56
CA ALA A 75 9.58 22.44 -11.32
C ALA A 75 10.90 23.23 -11.33
N LEU A 76 11.94 22.73 -10.65
CA LEU A 76 13.27 23.36 -10.64
C LEU A 76 13.90 23.43 -12.03
N LYS A 77 13.74 22.38 -12.84
CA LYS A 77 14.24 22.34 -14.23
C LYS A 77 13.58 23.41 -15.11
N ASN A 78 12.34 23.76 -14.80
CA ASN A 78 11.55 24.79 -15.50
C ASN A 78 11.73 26.20 -14.92
N GLY A 79 12.68 26.41 -14.01
CA GLY A 79 13.01 27.72 -13.44
C GLY A 79 12.13 28.14 -12.25
N TYR A 80 11.27 27.25 -11.75
CA TYR A 80 10.52 27.47 -10.52
C TYR A 80 11.37 27.13 -9.29
N ASN A 81 10.83 27.38 -8.10
CA ASN A 81 11.44 26.98 -6.84
C ASN A 81 10.43 26.30 -5.91
N LYS A 82 10.89 25.79 -4.77
CA LYS A 82 10.06 25.06 -3.80
C LYS A 82 8.86 25.84 -3.23
N LYS A 83 8.79 27.16 -3.43
CA LYS A 83 7.65 27.99 -3.01
C LYS A 83 6.53 28.04 -4.06
N ASN A 84 6.78 27.58 -5.29
CA ASN A 84 5.78 27.48 -6.35
C ASN A 84 4.90 26.25 -6.15
N GLY A 85 4.09 26.25 -5.10
CA GLY A 85 3.24 25.11 -4.72
C GLY A 85 2.32 24.64 -5.84
N THR A 86 1.64 25.57 -6.53
CA THR A 86 0.75 25.24 -7.65
C THR A 86 1.46 24.52 -8.79
N GLU A 87 2.67 24.96 -9.15
CA GLU A 87 3.46 24.33 -10.20
C GLU A 87 3.87 22.92 -9.79
N ILE A 88 4.40 22.78 -8.56
CA ILE A 88 4.79 21.47 -8.01
C ILE A 88 3.59 20.53 -7.98
N THR A 89 2.42 20.97 -7.49
CA THR A 89 1.21 20.15 -7.47
C THR A 89 0.75 19.78 -8.87
N SER A 90 0.82 20.69 -9.85
CA SER A 90 0.48 20.36 -11.24
C SER A 90 1.39 19.27 -11.84
N HIS A 91 2.67 19.26 -11.46
CA HIS A 91 3.63 18.21 -11.83
C HIS A 91 3.40 16.88 -11.08
N MET A 92 2.54 16.85 -10.05
CA MET A 92 2.17 15.61 -9.36
C MET A 92 0.98 14.89 -10.01
N TRP A 93 0.11 15.60 -10.72
CA TRP A 93 -1.14 15.07 -11.24
C TRP A 93 -0.95 14.40 -12.60
N ASN A 94 -1.92 13.55 -12.99
CA ASN A 94 -1.99 12.86 -14.27
C ASN A 94 -0.69 12.13 -14.65
N ARG A 95 -0.18 11.29 -13.75
CA ARG A 95 1.10 10.60 -13.93
C ARG A 95 1.15 9.26 -13.23
N THR A 96 2.04 8.41 -13.72
CA THR A 96 2.37 7.14 -13.09
C THR A 96 3.85 7.13 -12.72
N PHE A 97 4.18 6.63 -11.53
CA PHE A 97 5.54 6.43 -11.06
C PHE A 97 5.65 5.11 -10.30
N GLU A 98 6.88 4.68 -10.05
CA GLU A 98 7.14 3.46 -9.27
C GLU A 98 7.24 3.80 -7.78
N GLY A 99 6.29 3.30 -6.99
CA GLY A 99 6.26 3.39 -5.54
C GLY A 99 6.91 2.17 -4.89
N ILE A 100 6.92 2.15 -3.55
CA ILE A 100 7.58 1.08 -2.78
C ILE A 100 6.89 -0.27 -2.91
N ALA A 101 5.56 -0.27 -3.08
CA ALA A 101 4.74 -1.47 -3.16
C ALA A 101 4.17 -1.71 -4.57
N GLY A 102 4.70 -1.03 -5.60
CA GLY A 102 4.25 -1.14 -6.98
C GLY A 102 4.02 0.21 -7.65
N GLN A 103 3.44 0.17 -8.86
CA GLN A 103 3.10 1.38 -9.59
C GLN A 103 2.04 2.19 -8.84
N VAL A 104 2.21 3.51 -8.87
CA VAL A 104 1.28 4.49 -8.34
C VAL A 104 0.87 5.42 -9.46
N SER A 105 -0.42 5.46 -9.76
CA SER A 105 -1.01 6.38 -10.73
C SER A 105 -1.82 7.45 -10.01
N ILE A 106 -1.58 8.70 -10.37
CA ILE A 106 -2.35 9.87 -9.93
C ILE A 106 -3.14 10.36 -11.12
N ASP A 107 -4.45 10.50 -10.96
CA ASP A 107 -5.36 10.94 -12.02
C ASP A 107 -5.25 12.45 -12.30
N VAL A 108 -6.09 12.92 -13.22
CA VAL A 108 -6.15 14.33 -13.62
C VAL A 108 -6.68 15.27 -12.53
N ASN A 109 -7.37 14.73 -11.52
CA ASN A 109 -7.90 15.47 -10.37
C ASN A 109 -6.92 15.50 -9.18
N GLY A 110 -5.81 14.75 -9.28
CA GLY A 110 -4.81 14.67 -8.22
C GLY A 110 -5.04 13.53 -7.23
N ASP A 111 -5.94 12.61 -7.53
CA ASP A 111 -6.29 11.48 -6.69
C ASP A 111 -5.54 10.21 -7.14
N ARG A 112 -5.14 9.36 -6.20
CA ARG A 112 -4.50 8.07 -6.51
C ARG A 112 -5.53 7.08 -7.04
N ASN A 113 -5.25 6.46 -8.18
CA ASN A 113 -6.03 5.31 -8.67
C ASN A 113 -5.91 4.15 -7.68
N GLY A 114 -7.04 3.60 -7.26
CA GLY A 114 -7.11 2.49 -6.32
C GLY A 114 -7.05 1.15 -7.03
N ASP A 115 -5.93 0.44 -6.86
CA ASP A 115 -5.80 -0.96 -7.29
C ASP A 115 -6.18 -1.90 -6.14
N PHE A 116 -6.98 -2.91 -6.45
CA PHE A 116 -7.54 -3.83 -5.45
C PHE A 116 -7.37 -5.29 -5.86
N SER A 117 -7.26 -6.17 -4.86
CA SER A 117 -7.34 -7.62 -5.02
C SER A 117 -8.56 -8.17 -4.28
N LEU A 118 -9.22 -9.13 -4.92
CA LEU A 118 -10.25 -9.95 -4.29
C LEU A 118 -9.60 -11.24 -3.80
N MET A 119 -9.71 -11.51 -2.50
CA MET A 119 -9.26 -12.76 -1.89
C MET A 119 -10.46 -13.63 -1.54
N ALA A 120 -10.38 -14.91 -1.86
CA ALA A 120 -11.39 -15.91 -1.53
C ALA A 120 -10.72 -17.18 -1.01
N MET A 121 -11.49 -17.98 -0.26
CA MET A 121 -11.01 -19.28 0.23
C MET A 121 -11.01 -20.29 -0.94
N THR A 122 -9.82 -20.72 -1.37
CA THR A 122 -9.67 -21.68 -2.48
C THR A 122 -9.55 -23.13 -1.98
N ASN A 123 -9.16 -23.33 -0.72
CA ASN A 123 -9.17 -24.63 -0.07
C ASN A 123 -9.89 -24.55 1.29
N VAL A 124 -11.10 -25.10 1.35
CA VAL A 124 -11.96 -25.06 2.55
C VAL A 124 -11.47 -25.97 3.67
N GLU A 125 -10.80 -27.09 3.33
CA GLU A 125 -10.25 -28.00 4.33
C GLU A 125 -9.05 -27.37 5.03
N ALA A 126 -8.15 -26.75 4.28
CA ALA A 126 -7.00 -26.04 4.81
C ALA A 126 -7.36 -24.65 5.38
N GLY A 127 -8.49 -24.07 4.97
CA GLY A 127 -8.88 -22.69 5.27
C GLY A 127 -8.01 -21.65 4.56
N SER A 128 -7.34 -22.00 3.45
CA SER A 128 -6.40 -21.11 2.77
C SER A 128 -7.11 -20.13 1.85
N TYR A 129 -6.72 -18.86 1.94
CA TYR A 129 -7.16 -17.78 1.08
C TYR A 129 -6.10 -17.43 0.06
N GLU A 130 -6.56 -17.17 -1.17
CA GLU A 130 -5.70 -16.76 -2.27
C GLU A 130 -6.35 -15.58 -3.00
N VAL A 131 -5.53 -14.83 -3.72
CA VAL A 131 -6.02 -13.78 -4.63
C VAL A 131 -6.66 -14.47 -5.84
N VAL A 132 -7.94 -14.16 -6.10
CA VAL A 132 -8.71 -14.75 -7.20
C VAL A 132 -9.03 -13.75 -8.31
N ALA A 133 -8.92 -12.45 -8.05
CA ALA A 133 -9.07 -11.40 -9.06
C ALA A 133 -8.34 -10.11 -8.65
N ASN A 134 -7.96 -9.30 -9.64
CA ASN A 134 -7.41 -7.97 -9.45
C ASN A 134 -8.24 -6.94 -10.24
N TYR A 135 -8.41 -5.75 -9.65
CA TYR A 135 -8.96 -4.57 -10.29
C TYR A 135 -7.87 -3.52 -10.40
N PHE A 136 -7.75 -2.93 -11.59
CA PHE A 136 -6.80 -1.85 -11.89
C PHE A 136 -7.61 -0.60 -12.25
N GLY A 137 -7.40 0.46 -11.47
CA GLY A 137 -8.19 1.69 -11.53
C GLY A 137 -7.65 2.78 -12.46
#